data_AF-A0A558JAF8-F1
#
_entry.id   AF-A0A558JAF8-F1
#
_cell.length_a   1.000
_cell.length_b   1.000
_cell.length_c   1.000
_cell.angle_alpha   90.00
_cell.angle_beta   90.00
_cell.angle_gamma   90.00
#
_symmetry.space_group_name_H-M   'P 1'
#
loop_
_entity.id
_entity.type
_entity.pdbx_description
1 polymer ?
#
loop_
_entity_poly.entity_id
_entity_poly.type
_entity_poly.pdbx_seq_one_letter_code
_entity_poly.pdbx_strand_id
1 'polypeptide(L)'
;MHIAKEDIPVQIDLPGAVARQQKDFGDVTGFGKMGAEYFSFGNGTDITDLLHGLEGDSCQSPHWGYVVKGSITALYSDHTEETSREGDMFYWPPGHSVRAEEDTDIVMFSPQHEHGLVIDHIKRKTAS
;
A
#
# COMPACT_ATOMS: atom_id res chain seq x y z
N MET A 1 -1.61 6.83 5.62
CA MET A 1 -2.80 6.76 6.50
C MET A 1 -3.17 5.30 6.66
N HIS A 2 -3.42 4.83 7.89
CA HIS A 2 -3.98 3.50 8.13
C HIS A 2 -5.08 3.53 9.20
N ILE A 3 -5.95 2.53 9.19
CA ILE A 3 -7.03 2.35 10.17
C ILE A 3 -7.35 0.86 10.35
N ALA A 4 -7.42 0.40 11.60
CA ALA A 4 -7.87 -0.96 11.92
C ALA A 4 -9.34 -1.13 11.49
N LYS A 5 -9.68 -2.28 10.90
CA LYS A 5 -11.05 -2.54 10.42
C LYS A 5 -12.11 -2.39 11.52
N GLU A 6 -11.76 -2.65 12.77
CA GLU A 6 -12.62 -2.49 13.94
C GLU A 6 -12.94 -1.03 14.25
N ASP A 7 -12.01 -0.12 13.96
CA ASP A 7 -12.11 1.32 14.25
C ASP A 7 -12.81 2.10 13.13
N ILE A 8 -13.02 1.48 11.97
CA ILE A 8 -13.74 2.11 10.86
C ILE A 8 -15.19 2.40 11.29
N PRO A 9 -15.69 3.64 11.10
CA PRO A 9 -17.05 4.01 11.49
C PRO A 9 -18.12 3.11 10.87
N VAL A 10 -18.98 2.56 11.73
CA VAL A 10 -20.16 1.80 11.31
C VAL A 10 -21.16 2.75 10.63
N GLN A 11 -21.55 2.41 9.40
CA GLN A 11 -22.57 3.14 8.65
C GLN A 11 -23.92 2.42 8.64
N ILE A 12 -23.89 1.08 8.71
CA ILE A 12 -25.09 0.23 8.74
C ILE A 12 -24.89 -0.80 9.85
N ASP A 13 -25.86 -0.89 10.75
CA ASP A 13 -25.92 -1.88 11.81
C ASP A 13 -27.35 -2.46 11.86
N LEU A 14 -27.52 -3.65 11.29
CA LEU A 14 -28.80 -4.35 11.18
C LEU A 14 -28.60 -5.83 11.54
N PRO A 15 -29.64 -6.55 11.99
CA PRO A 15 -29.52 -7.98 12.26
C PRO A 15 -28.93 -8.77 11.07
N GLY A 16 -27.75 -9.35 11.29
CA GLY A 16 -27.02 -10.15 10.29
C GLY A 16 -26.08 -9.37 9.36
N ALA A 17 -25.96 -8.04 9.50
CA ALA A 17 -25.05 -7.24 8.65
C ALA A 17 -24.52 -5.99 9.38
N VAL A 18 -23.19 -5.84 9.36
CA VAL A 18 -22.50 -4.62 9.79
C VAL A 18 -21.67 -4.12 8.62
N ALA A 19 -21.93 -2.89 8.16
CA ALA A 19 -21.14 -2.24 7.14
C ALA A 19 -20.36 -1.06 7.72
N ARG A 20 -19.06 -1.03 7.43
CA ARG A 20 -18.13 0.01 7.88
C ARG A 20 -17.59 0.77 6.66
N GLN A 21 -17.42 2.07 6.80
CA GLN A 21 -16.86 2.90 5.74
C GLN A 21 -15.97 4.00 6.32
N GLN A 22 -14.73 4.05 5.83
CA GLN A 22 -13.87 5.22 6.00
C GLN A 22 -14.04 6.13 4.78
N LYS A 23 -14.42 7.39 5.02
CA LYS A 23 -14.49 8.42 3.97
C LYS A 23 -13.16 9.16 3.88
N ASP A 24 -12.94 9.85 2.76
CA ASP A 24 -11.74 10.67 2.52
C ASP A 24 -10.42 9.89 2.65
N PHE A 25 -10.42 8.66 2.13
CA PHE A 25 -9.31 7.71 2.23
C PHE A 25 -8.53 7.66 0.91
N GLY A 26 -7.85 8.76 0.58
CA GLY A 26 -7.14 8.95 -0.70
C GLY A 26 -8.02 9.51 -1.83
N ASP A 27 -7.39 9.81 -2.97
CA ASP A 27 -8.05 10.37 -4.17
C ASP A 27 -7.61 9.62 -5.43
N VAL A 28 -8.58 9.31 -6.29
CA VAL A 28 -8.37 8.61 -7.57
C VAL A 28 -8.52 9.54 -8.78
N THR A 29 -8.81 10.82 -8.54
CA THR A 29 -9.01 11.82 -9.59
C THR A 29 -7.76 11.94 -10.45
N GLY A 30 -7.94 11.82 -11.76
CA GLY A 30 -6.85 11.90 -12.73
C GLY A 30 -6.18 10.56 -13.06
N PHE A 31 -6.45 9.50 -12.31
CA PHE A 31 -5.99 8.15 -12.64
C PHE A 31 -6.94 7.41 -13.57
N GLY A 32 -6.38 6.44 -14.30
CA GLY A 32 -7.11 5.60 -15.24
C GLY A 32 -7.66 4.33 -14.61
N LYS A 33 -7.20 3.18 -15.11
CA LYS A 33 -7.62 1.87 -14.62
C LYS A 33 -6.95 1.54 -13.31
N MET A 34 -7.64 0.78 -12.46
CA MET A 34 -7.07 0.21 -11.23
C MET A 34 -6.50 -1.19 -11.51
N GLY A 35 -5.32 -1.47 -10.96
CA GLY A 35 -4.78 -2.81 -10.78
C GLY A 35 -5.24 -3.40 -9.45
N ALA A 36 -5.26 -4.73 -9.38
CA ALA A 36 -5.48 -5.49 -8.16
C ALA A 36 -4.30 -6.41 -7.95
N GLU A 37 -3.77 -6.42 -6.74
CA GLU A 37 -2.46 -6.99 -6.43
C GLU A 37 -2.52 -7.78 -5.13
N TYR A 38 -1.69 -8.81 -5.07
CA TYR A 38 -1.42 -9.58 -3.86
C TYR A 38 0.09 -9.71 -3.75
N PHE A 39 0.67 -9.19 -2.67
CA PHE A 39 2.11 -9.25 -2.44
C PHE A 39 2.42 -9.97 -1.13
N SER A 40 3.49 -10.74 -1.17
CA SER A 40 4.10 -11.40 -0.03
C SER A 40 5.53 -10.89 0.13
N PHE A 41 5.84 -10.43 1.33
CA PHE A 41 7.16 -9.94 1.71
C PHE A 41 7.72 -10.83 2.83
N GLY A 42 8.98 -11.25 2.69
CA GLY A 42 9.67 -11.93 3.78
C GLY A 42 10.09 -10.93 4.86
N ASN A 43 10.23 -11.40 6.09
CA ASN A 43 10.73 -10.59 7.21
C ASN A 43 12.01 -9.82 6.84
N GLY A 44 12.01 -8.51 7.08
CA GLY A 44 13.13 -7.61 6.81
C GLY A 44 13.31 -7.25 5.34
N THR A 45 12.37 -7.62 4.46
CA THR A 45 12.39 -7.16 3.06
C THR A 45 12.19 -5.66 3.02
N ASP A 46 13.17 -4.94 2.50
CA ASP A 46 13.12 -3.51 2.22
C ASP A 46 13.31 -3.30 0.72
N ILE A 47 12.36 -2.63 0.07
CA ILE A 47 12.41 -2.43 -1.39
C ILE A 47 13.04 -1.10 -1.79
N THR A 48 13.51 -0.27 -0.84
CA THR A 48 14.00 1.09 -1.11
C THR A 48 15.11 1.09 -2.15
N ASP A 49 16.10 0.21 -2.00
CA ASP A 49 17.19 0.08 -2.95
C ASP A 49 16.71 -0.31 -4.35
N LEU A 50 15.58 -1.01 -4.48
CA LEU A 50 15.00 -1.39 -5.77
C LEU A 50 14.37 -0.21 -6.50
N LEU A 51 13.99 0.86 -5.78
CA LEU A 51 13.34 2.05 -6.35
C LEU A 51 14.33 3.12 -6.81
N HIS A 52 15.61 3.03 -6.42
CA HIS A 52 16.63 4.01 -6.86
C HIS A 52 16.67 4.16 -8.40
N GLY A 53 16.57 5.40 -8.87
CA GLY A 53 16.48 5.77 -10.27
C GLY A 53 15.07 6.12 -10.75
N LEU A 54 14.04 5.92 -9.92
CA LEU A 54 12.73 6.53 -10.09
C LEU A 54 12.74 7.99 -9.61
N GLU A 55 11.67 8.73 -9.91
CA GLU A 55 11.48 10.07 -9.36
C GLU A 55 11.47 10.02 -7.83
N GLY A 56 12.34 10.83 -7.21
CA GLY A 56 12.51 10.86 -5.75
C GLY A 56 12.94 9.52 -5.16
N ASP A 57 13.53 8.62 -5.95
CA ASP A 57 13.96 7.28 -5.54
C ASP A 57 12.85 6.47 -4.81
N SER A 58 11.60 6.72 -5.19
CA SER A 58 10.41 6.21 -4.51
C SER A 58 9.28 5.85 -5.48
N CYS A 59 8.31 5.08 -4.99
CA CYS A 59 7.08 4.78 -5.72
C CYS A 59 6.21 6.03 -5.80
N GLN A 60 5.89 6.46 -7.01
CA GLN A 60 5.00 7.60 -7.27
C GLN A 60 3.54 7.18 -7.51
N SER A 61 3.23 5.89 -7.38
CA SER A 61 1.87 5.40 -7.51
C SER A 61 1.19 5.40 -6.14
N PRO A 62 -0.03 5.97 -5.99
CA PRO A 62 -0.78 5.81 -4.76
C PRO A 62 -1.28 4.39 -4.60
N HIS A 63 -1.36 3.92 -3.35
CA HIS A 63 -1.76 2.57 -3.04
C HIS A 63 -2.85 2.54 -1.97
N TRP A 64 -3.88 1.74 -2.20
CA TRP A 64 -4.91 1.39 -1.22
C TRP A 64 -4.82 -0.08 -0.93
N GLY A 65 -4.96 -0.50 0.32
CA GLY A 65 -4.92 -1.93 0.58
C GLY A 65 -5.37 -2.33 1.96
N TYR A 66 -5.16 -3.61 2.22
CA TYR A 66 -5.47 -4.28 3.47
C TYR A 66 -4.35 -5.25 3.82
N VAL A 67 -3.89 -5.19 5.07
CA VAL A 67 -2.90 -6.14 5.58
C VAL A 67 -3.61 -7.43 5.99
N VAL A 68 -3.35 -8.49 5.24
CA VAL A 68 -3.95 -9.81 5.47
C VAL A 68 -3.27 -10.50 6.65
N LYS A 69 -1.94 -10.33 6.75
CA LYS A 69 -1.10 -10.91 7.79
C LYS A 69 0.16 -10.07 7.92
N GLY A 70 0.69 -9.93 9.13
CA GLY A 70 2.00 -9.34 9.38
C GLY A 70 1.98 -7.83 9.61
N SER A 71 3.09 -7.17 9.29
CA SER A 71 3.33 -5.76 9.57
C SER A 71 4.25 -5.14 8.51
N ILE A 72 3.80 -4.06 7.88
CA ILE A 72 4.54 -3.34 6.84
C ILE A 72 4.61 -1.85 7.15
N THR A 73 5.79 -1.28 6.99
CA THR A 73 6.06 0.14 7.20
C THR A 73 6.24 0.84 5.86
N ALA A 74 5.41 1.84 5.60
CA ALA A 74 5.63 2.79 4.52
C ALA A 74 6.66 3.84 4.96
N LEU A 75 7.66 4.08 4.11
CA LEU A 75 8.75 5.03 4.32
C LEU A 75 8.54 6.20 3.34
N TYR A 76 8.21 7.39 3.84
CA TYR A 76 7.87 8.53 2.99
C TYR A 76 9.08 9.41 2.67
N SER A 77 9.03 10.15 1.56
CA SER A 77 10.11 11.05 1.13
C SER A 77 10.42 12.18 2.12
N ASP A 78 9.51 12.51 3.04
CA ASP A 78 9.73 13.48 4.12
C ASP A 78 10.35 12.85 5.39
N HIS A 79 10.79 11.60 5.30
CA HIS A 79 11.36 10.78 6.38
C HIS A 79 10.36 10.38 7.48
N THR A 80 9.06 10.63 7.29
CA THR A 80 8.06 10.03 8.15
C THR A 80 7.87 8.55 7.80
N GLU A 81 7.49 7.76 8.80
CA GLU A 81 7.20 6.35 8.64
C GLU A 81 5.80 6.05 9.19
N GLU A 82 5.09 5.12 8.57
CA GLU A 82 3.80 4.65 9.03
C GLU A 82 3.71 3.13 8.93
N THR A 83 3.47 2.46 10.05
CA THR A 83 3.36 0.99 10.11
C THR A 83 1.91 0.55 10.14
N SER A 84 1.50 -0.21 9.13
CA SER A 84 0.21 -0.90 9.04
C SER A 84 0.37 -2.36 9.46
N ARG A 85 -0.60 -2.90 10.20
CA ARG A 85 -0.59 -4.27 10.75
C ARG A 85 -1.79 -5.06 10.29
N GLU A 86 -1.76 -6.38 10.51
CA GLU A 86 -2.89 -7.27 10.23
C GLU A 86 -4.23 -6.68 10.68
N GLY A 87 -5.19 -6.62 9.76
CA GLY A 87 -6.49 -6.01 10.03
C GLY A 87 -6.62 -4.56 9.59
N ASP A 88 -5.52 -3.88 9.28
CA ASP A 88 -5.54 -2.49 8.85
C ASP A 88 -5.91 -2.35 7.38
N MET A 89 -6.77 -1.39 7.08
CA MET A 89 -6.84 -0.75 5.77
C MET A 89 -5.81 0.38 5.71
N PHE A 90 -5.11 0.53 4.58
CA PHE A 90 -4.10 1.57 4.40
C PHE A 90 -4.27 2.35 3.09
N TYR A 91 -3.79 3.58 3.11
CA TYR A 91 -3.57 4.45 1.96
C TYR A 91 -2.16 5.03 2.04
N TRP A 92 -1.35 4.76 1.01
CA TRP A 92 -0.02 5.33 0.83
C TRP A 92 -0.04 6.33 -0.34
N PRO A 93 0.18 7.64 -0.09
CA PRO A 93 0.28 8.64 -1.15
C PRO A 93 1.55 8.45 -2.01
N PRO A 94 1.65 9.06 -3.20
CA PRO A 94 2.89 9.09 -3.98
C PRO A 94 4.10 9.57 -3.16
N GLY A 95 5.29 9.03 -3.45
CA GLY A 95 6.52 9.37 -2.74
C GLY A 95 6.77 8.49 -1.52
N HIS A 96 6.71 7.17 -1.71
CA HIS A 96 6.99 6.21 -0.63
C HIS A 96 7.81 4.99 -1.09
N SER A 97 8.41 4.31 -0.11
CA SER A 97 8.92 2.94 -0.20
C SER A 97 8.23 2.08 0.87
N VAL A 98 8.50 0.78 0.92
CA VAL A 98 8.01 -0.11 1.98
C VAL A 98 9.09 -1.04 2.52
N ARG A 99 8.96 -1.35 3.82
CA ARG A 99 9.73 -2.37 4.52
C ARG A 99 8.81 -3.29 5.30
N ALA A 100 8.99 -4.59 5.16
CA ALA A 100 8.30 -5.59 5.96
C ALA A 100 9.00 -5.78 7.30
N GLU A 101 8.26 -5.60 8.39
CA GLU A 101 8.76 -5.78 9.77
C GLU A 101 8.70 -7.25 10.22
N GLU A 102 7.90 -8.05 9.53
CA GLU A 102 7.78 -9.50 9.64
C GLU A 102 7.25 -10.10 8.33
N ASP A 103 7.09 -11.43 8.24
CA ASP A 103 6.48 -12.05 7.07
C ASP A 103 5.06 -11.50 6.84
N THR A 104 4.86 -10.82 5.72
CA THR A 104 3.70 -9.95 5.49
C THR A 104 3.01 -10.24 4.17
N ASP A 105 1.68 -10.37 4.22
CA ASP A 105 0.81 -10.50 3.05
C ASP A 105 -0.15 -9.31 2.98
N ILE A 106 -0.25 -8.68 1.81
CA ILE A 106 -1.18 -7.57 1.56
C ILE A 106 -2.01 -7.82 0.31
N VAL A 107 -3.27 -7.37 0.36
CA VAL A 107 -4.08 -7.10 -0.83
C VAL A 107 -4.01 -5.61 -1.11
N MET A 108 -3.69 -5.24 -2.34
CA MET A 108 -3.46 -3.85 -2.72
C MET A 108 -4.15 -3.52 -4.05
N PHE A 109 -4.57 -2.27 -4.18
CA PHE A 109 -5.11 -1.67 -5.39
C PHE A 109 -4.35 -0.39 -5.68
N SER A 110 -4.01 -0.17 -6.95
CA SER A 110 -3.21 0.97 -7.38
C SER A 110 -3.63 1.42 -8.79
N PRO A 111 -3.33 2.64 -9.21
CA PRO A 111 -3.44 3.02 -10.61
C PRO A 111 -2.53 2.15 -11.48
N GLN A 112 -3.14 1.38 -12.39
CA GLN A 112 -2.49 0.31 -13.13
C GLN A 112 -1.31 0.81 -13.98
N HIS A 113 -1.44 2.01 -14.56
CA HIS A 113 -0.39 2.56 -15.42
C HIS A 113 0.84 2.93 -14.59
N GLU A 114 0.62 3.69 -13.52
CA GLU A 114 1.64 4.28 -12.67
C GLU A 114 2.40 3.20 -11.91
N HIS A 115 1.70 2.26 -11.29
CA HIS A 115 2.37 1.16 -10.59
C HIS A 115 3.04 0.18 -11.57
N GLY A 116 2.44 -0.02 -12.75
CA GLY A 116 3.05 -0.81 -13.83
C GLY A 116 4.45 -0.31 -14.22
N LEU A 117 4.65 1.01 -14.27
CA LEU A 117 5.96 1.61 -14.53
C LEU A 117 6.99 1.28 -13.44
N VAL A 118 6.56 1.26 -12.17
CA VAL A 118 7.38 0.90 -11.01
C VAL A 118 7.74 -0.59 -11.04
N ILE A 119 6.78 -1.47 -11.28
CA ILE A 119 7.01 -2.92 -11.42
C ILE A 119 7.99 -3.20 -12.56
N ASP A 120 7.82 -2.54 -13.71
CA ASP A 120 8.73 -2.71 -14.85
C ASP A 120 10.13 -2.14 -14.56
N HIS A 121 10.25 -1.06 -13.77
CA HIS A 121 11.54 -0.58 -13.27
C HIS A 121 12.24 -1.64 -12.41
N ILE A 122 11.55 -2.15 -11.38
CA ILE A 122 12.09 -3.16 -10.48
C ILE A 122 12.53 -4.40 -11.28
N LYS A 123 11.67 -4.89 -12.19
CA LYS A 123 11.99 -6.03 -13.06
C LYS A 123 13.26 -5.83 -13.88
N ARG A 124 13.48 -4.64 -14.45
CA ARG A 124 14.71 -4.33 -15.21
C ARG A 124 15.94 -4.35 -14.32
N LYS A 125 15.82 -3.90 -13.07
CA LYS A 125 16.91 -3.82 -12.10
C LYS A 125 17.29 -5.19 -11.52
N THR A 126 16.33 -6.10 -11.43
CA THR A 126 16.53 -7.47 -10.94
C THR A 126 16.77 -8.48 -12.05
N ALA A 127 16.62 -8.10 -13.32
CA ALA A 127 16.96 -8.95 -14.45
C ALA A 127 18.49 -9.13 -14.51
N SER A 128 18.94 -10.37 -14.34
CA SER A 128 20.34 -10.78 -14.52
C SER A 128 20.74 -10.87 -15.98
#